data_AF-A0A2V9AJK3-F1
#
_entry.id   AF-A0A2V9AJK3-F1
#
_cell.length_a   1.000
_cell.length_b   1.000
_cell.length_c   1.000
_cell.angle_alpha   90.00
_cell.angle_beta   90.00
_cell.angle_gamma   90.00
#
_symmetry.space_group_name_H-M   'P 1'
#
loop_
_entity.id
_entity.type
_entity.pdbx_description
1 polymer ?
#
loop_
_entity_poly.entity_id
_entity_poly.type
_entity_poly.pdbx_seq_one_letter_code
_entity_poly.pdbx_strand_id
1 'polypeptide(L)'
;MSKFDGNWSSRFAIPWVSLLTAVMLASATGAQVKPSPSPQARKRMAQAVDKTLREGLQAKLPPHLSTLLGLSKEEESVVRQGVVRTGKTVQGFDVSTANKNDVVLFVVNEATNDQTLYLASREGMLRKVVTVKAGVGEVRRITGEDRKAFEKEKQFWLDRLAPVGAP
;
A
#
# COMPACT_ATOMS: atom_id res chain seq x y z
N MET A 1 -31.47 40.67 -51.17
CA MET A 1 -32.67 41.32 -50.57
C MET A 1 -33.86 40.41 -50.80
N SER A 2 -34.44 39.86 -49.74
CA SER A 2 -35.90 39.78 -49.53
C SER A 2 -36.16 39.01 -48.24
N LYS A 3 -36.60 39.77 -47.24
CA LYS A 3 -37.26 39.28 -46.03
C LYS A 3 -38.58 38.63 -46.44
N PHE A 4 -38.96 37.55 -45.77
CA PHE A 4 -40.36 37.17 -45.66
C PHE A 4 -40.72 37.19 -44.17
N ASP A 5 -41.39 38.28 -43.80
CA ASP A 5 -42.23 38.41 -42.62
C ASP A 5 -43.47 37.51 -42.76
N GLY A 6 -44.09 37.11 -41.64
CA GLY A 6 -45.49 36.66 -41.70
C GLY A 6 -45.92 35.65 -40.65
N ASN A 7 -46.13 36.14 -39.43
CA ASN A 7 -46.86 35.49 -38.35
C ASN A 7 -48.38 35.50 -38.63
N TRP A 8 -49.14 34.42 -38.40
CA TRP A 8 -50.58 34.48 -38.16
C TRP A 8 -51.16 33.23 -37.44
N SER A 9 -51.53 33.45 -36.17
CA SER A 9 -52.60 32.84 -35.32
C SER A 9 -52.67 31.31 -35.11
N SER A 10 -52.59 30.82 -33.86
CA SER A 10 -53.73 30.61 -32.90
C SER A 10 -54.71 29.52 -33.38
N ARG A 11 -55.10 28.46 -32.66
CA ARG A 11 -55.16 28.11 -31.23
C ARG A 11 -55.31 26.58 -31.14
N PHE A 12 -54.76 25.92 -30.12
CA PHE A 12 -55.44 24.89 -29.32
C PHE A 12 -54.59 24.64 -28.06
N ALA A 13 -55.18 24.94 -26.91
CA ALA A 13 -54.58 24.75 -25.60
C ALA A 13 -54.87 23.34 -25.09
N ILE A 14 -53.84 22.61 -24.66
CA ILE A 14 -53.93 21.60 -23.60
C ILE A 14 -52.62 21.69 -22.79
N PRO A 15 -52.67 21.86 -21.46
CA PRO A 15 -51.50 22.13 -20.64
C PRO A 15 -50.76 20.81 -20.35
N TRP A 16 -49.58 20.62 -20.94
CA TRP A 16 -48.68 19.57 -20.49
C TRP A 16 -47.78 20.11 -19.38
N VAL A 17 -48.20 19.82 -18.15
CA VAL A 17 -47.31 19.74 -17.01
C VAL A 17 -46.25 18.69 -17.32
N SER A 18 -44.99 19.11 -17.41
CA SER A 18 -43.83 18.23 -17.28
C SER A 18 -42.78 19.00 -16.49
N LEU A 19 -42.80 18.76 -15.18
CA LEU A 19 -41.74 19.13 -14.26
C LEU A 19 -40.40 18.69 -14.86
N LEU A 20 -39.50 19.66 -15.05
CA LEU A 20 -38.08 19.41 -15.23
C LEU A 20 -37.53 18.82 -13.92
N THR A 21 -37.54 17.49 -13.81
CA THR A 21 -36.74 16.79 -12.81
C THR A 21 -35.28 16.92 -13.23
N ALA A 22 -34.60 17.91 -12.65
CA ALA A 22 -33.15 17.99 -12.67
C ALA A 22 -32.59 16.70 -12.04
N VAL A 23 -32.11 15.77 -12.87
CA VAL A 23 -31.31 14.64 -12.42
C VAL A 23 -29.97 15.22 -11.99
N MET A 24 -29.87 15.58 -10.71
CA MET A 24 -28.59 15.80 -10.06
C MET A 24 -27.88 14.45 -10.02
N LEU A 25 -26.93 14.24 -10.94
CA LEU A 25 -25.91 13.21 -10.79
C LEU A 25 -25.14 13.55 -9.50
N ALA A 26 -25.52 12.87 -8.41
CA ALA A 26 -24.71 12.84 -7.21
C ALA A 26 -23.41 12.11 -7.56
N SER A 27 -22.36 12.88 -7.87
CA SER A 27 -20.99 12.41 -7.86
C SER A 27 -20.68 11.91 -6.45
N ALA A 28 -20.91 10.63 -6.22
CA ALA A 28 -20.41 9.94 -5.05
C ALA A 28 -18.88 9.91 -5.18
N THR A 29 -18.23 10.97 -4.69
CA THR A 29 -16.83 10.92 -4.27
C THR A 29 -16.76 9.86 -3.19
N GLY A 30 -16.50 8.62 -3.60
CA GLY A 30 -16.10 7.55 -2.72
C GLY A 30 -14.79 7.96 -2.07
N ALA A 31 -14.88 8.61 -0.92
CA ALA A 31 -13.78 8.67 0.03
C ALA A 31 -13.48 7.22 0.38
N GLN A 32 -12.52 6.60 -0.33
CA GLN A 32 -12.03 5.28 0.02
C GLN A 32 -11.44 5.38 1.41
N VAL A 33 -12.25 5.02 2.41
CA VAL A 33 -11.82 4.79 3.78
C VAL A 33 -10.69 3.77 3.68
N LYS A 34 -9.48 4.17 4.06
CA LYS A 34 -8.32 3.29 4.13
C LYS A 34 -8.74 2.04 4.93
N PRO A 35 -8.79 0.83 4.34
CA PRO A 35 -9.14 -0.36 5.09
C PRO A 35 -8.08 -0.54 6.17
N SER A 36 -8.49 -0.31 7.42
CA SER A 36 -7.63 -0.57 8.58
C SER A 36 -7.56 -2.08 8.77
N PRO A 37 -6.39 -2.63 9.17
CA PRO A 37 -6.27 -4.08 9.36
C PRO A 37 -7.30 -4.58 10.37
N SER A 38 -7.89 -5.77 10.14
CA SER A 38 -8.78 -6.40 11.10
C SER A 38 -8.04 -6.70 12.42
N PRO A 39 -8.73 -6.77 13.56
CA PRO A 39 -8.07 -7.08 14.85
C PRO A 39 -7.25 -8.38 14.81
N GLN A 40 -7.76 -9.41 14.13
CA GLN A 40 -7.03 -10.67 13.92
C GLN A 40 -5.76 -10.48 13.09
N ALA A 41 -5.83 -9.71 12.00
CA ALA A 41 -4.66 -9.43 11.17
C ALA A 41 -3.60 -8.63 11.95
N ARG A 42 -4.01 -7.67 12.79
CA ARG A 42 -3.10 -6.94 13.69
C ARG A 42 -2.40 -7.86 14.68
N LYS A 43 -3.16 -8.78 15.30
CA LYS A 43 -2.61 -9.78 16.22
C LYS A 43 -1.59 -10.68 15.54
N ARG A 44 -1.91 -11.19 14.33
CA ARG A 44 -0.98 -12.01 13.55
C ARG A 44 0.29 -11.25 13.18
N MET A 45 0.17 -9.99 12.78
CA MET A 45 1.34 -9.13 12.50
C MET A 45 2.22 -8.95 13.74
N ALA A 46 1.62 -8.63 14.89
CA ALA A 46 2.37 -8.49 16.13
C ALA A 46 3.08 -9.80 16.52
N GLN A 47 2.43 -10.95 16.33
CA GLN A 47 3.04 -12.27 16.54
C GLN A 47 4.21 -12.54 15.58
N ALA A 48 4.07 -12.21 14.30
CA ALA A 48 5.14 -12.36 13.32
C ALA A 48 6.35 -11.47 13.66
N VAL A 49 6.10 -10.25 14.13
CA VAL A 49 7.13 -9.33 14.63
C VAL A 49 7.84 -9.93 15.85
N ASP A 50 7.11 -10.41 16.85
CA ASP A 50 7.70 -11.00 18.05
C ASP A 50 8.50 -12.27 17.75
N LYS A 51 7.98 -13.12 16.85
CA LYS A 51 8.70 -14.31 16.38
C LYS A 51 10.00 -13.93 15.69
N THR A 52 9.97 -12.96 14.77
CA THR A 52 11.18 -12.50 14.07
C THR A 52 12.19 -11.87 15.01
N LEU A 53 11.75 -11.08 16.00
CA LEU A 53 12.65 -10.51 17.00
C LEU A 53 13.41 -11.59 17.79
N ARG A 54 12.72 -12.67 18.17
CA ARG A 54 13.32 -13.80 18.91
C ARG A 54 14.20 -14.66 18.02
N GLU A 55 13.68 -15.10 16.88
CA GLU A 55 14.25 -16.22 16.09
C GLU A 55 14.97 -15.76 14.82
N GLY A 56 14.76 -14.53 14.35
CA GLY A 56 15.35 -14.01 13.12
C GLY A 56 16.87 -13.89 13.20
N LEU A 57 17.54 -13.75 12.06
CA LEU A 57 18.98 -13.48 12.03
C LEU A 57 19.23 -12.01 12.36
N GLN A 58 20.33 -11.70 13.05
CA GLN A 58 20.75 -10.31 13.18
C GLN A 58 21.36 -9.88 11.84
N ALA A 59 20.88 -8.76 11.31
CA ALA A 59 21.36 -8.19 10.08
C ALA A 59 21.41 -6.66 10.20
N LYS A 60 21.92 -6.02 9.15
CA LYS A 60 22.04 -4.57 9.09
C LYS A 60 21.47 -4.05 7.78
N LEU A 61 20.58 -3.07 7.90
CA LEU A 61 20.15 -2.28 6.75
C LEU A 61 21.22 -1.24 6.42
N PRO A 62 21.66 -1.15 5.16
CA PRO A 62 22.63 -0.14 4.74
C PRO A 62 22.16 1.29 5.02
N PRO A 63 23.09 2.24 5.27
CA PRO A 63 22.74 3.60 5.70
C PRO A 63 21.78 4.35 4.76
N HIS A 64 21.96 4.15 3.46
CA HIS A 64 21.12 4.79 2.44
C HIS A 64 19.66 4.29 2.51
N LEU A 65 19.45 2.98 2.67
CA LEU A 65 18.09 2.42 2.81
C LEU A 65 17.47 2.82 4.14
N SER A 66 18.24 2.79 5.22
CA SER A 66 17.78 3.25 6.53
C SER A 66 17.31 4.70 6.50
N THR A 67 18.05 5.57 5.81
CA THR A 67 17.68 6.98 5.63
C THR A 67 16.42 7.14 4.78
N LEU A 68 16.33 6.46 3.63
CA LEU A 68 15.14 6.51 2.76
C LEU A 68 13.89 5.99 3.49
N LEU A 69 14.03 4.90 4.24
CA LEU A 69 12.96 4.34 5.06
C LEU A 69 12.63 5.24 6.27
N GLY A 70 13.57 6.07 6.73
CA GLY A 70 13.41 6.97 7.87
C GLY A 70 13.59 6.26 9.20
N LEU A 71 14.46 5.25 9.24
CA LEU A 71 14.81 4.46 10.44
C LEU A 71 15.94 5.11 11.23
N SER A 72 16.95 5.63 10.53
CA SER A 72 18.11 6.36 11.06
C SER A 72 18.59 7.37 10.02
N LYS A 73 19.45 8.31 10.42
CA LYS A 73 20.06 9.30 9.52
C LYS A 73 21.50 8.90 9.22
N GLU A 74 21.78 8.50 7.99
CA GLU A 74 23.14 8.16 7.50
C GLU A 74 23.88 7.06 8.29
N GLU A 75 23.14 6.26 9.06
CA GLU A 75 23.69 5.17 9.86
C GLU A 75 23.02 3.85 9.48
N GLU A 76 23.75 2.75 9.64
CA GLU A 76 23.18 1.41 9.52
C GLU A 76 22.08 1.20 10.56
N SER A 77 20.99 0.53 10.19
CA SER A 77 19.98 0.10 11.19
C SER A 77 20.11 -1.38 11.46
N VAL A 78 20.31 -1.75 12.73
CA VAL A 78 20.29 -3.16 13.15
C VAL A 78 18.86 -3.68 13.12
N VAL A 79 18.67 -4.82 12.48
CA VAL A 79 17.38 -5.49 12.33
C VAL A 79 17.46 -6.96 12.71
N ARG A 80 16.32 -7.54 13.08
CA ARG A 80 16.10 -8.99 13.13
C ARG A 80 15.35 -9.38 11.88
N GLN A 81 15.86 -10.36 11.16
CA GLN A 81 15.50 -10.59 9.77
C GLN A 81 15.10 -12.05 9.53
N GLY A 82 13.96 -12.24 8.87
CA GLY A 82 13.59 -13.48 8.19
C GLY A 82 13.74 -13.33 6.68
N VAL A 83 14.25 -14.35 6.00
CA VAL A 83 14.45 -14.33 4.54
C VAL A 83 13.97 -15.64 3.93
N VAL A 84 13.32 -15.54 2.78
CA VAL A 84 12.98 -16.67 1.92
C VAL A 84 13.45 -16.36 0.51
N ARG A 85 14.24 -17.27 -0.08
CA ARG A 85 14.62 -17.22 -1.49
C ARG A 85 13.83 -18.28 -2.26
N THR A 86 13.10 -17.86 -3.29
CA THR A 86 12.36 -18.75 -4.20
C THR A 86 12.74 -18.44 -5.64
N GLY A 87 13.52 -19.32 -6.26
CA GLY A 87 14.08 -19.06 -7.59
C GLY A 87 14.93 -17.79 -7.58
N LYS A 88 14.57 -16.80 -8.42
CA LYS A 88 15.25 -15.49 -8.52
C LYS A 88 14.60 -14.40 -7.67
N THR A 89 13.66 -14.76 -6.79
CA THR A 89 12.99 -13.79 -5.91
C THR A 89 13.47 -14.02 -4.48
N VAL A 90 13.94 -12.95 -3.83
CA VAL A 90 14.22 -12.94 -2.40
C VAL A 90 13.20 -12.06 -1.71
N GLN A 91 12.53 -12.62 -0.72
CA GLN A 91 11.59 -11.91 0.14
C GLN A 91 12.20 -11.81 1.52
N GLY A 92 12.02 -10.69 2.19
CA GLY A 92 12.47 -10.50 3.57
C GLY A 92 11.46 -9.80 4.45
N PHE A 93 11.57 -10.09 5.75
CA PHE A 93 10.80 -9.50 6.83
C PHE A 93 11.77 -9.07 7.93
N ASP A 94 12.02 -7.77 8.00
CA ASP A 94 12.95 -7.17 8.93
C ASP A 94 12.20 -6.40 10.00
N VAL A 95 12.61 -6.56 11.25
CA VAL A 95 12.12 -5.78 12.38
C VAL A 95 13.28 -4.98 12.96
N SER A 96 13.12 -3.66 13.05
CA SER A 96 14.11 -2.80 13.70
C SER A 96 14.28 -3.14 15.17
N THR A 97 15.52 -3.29 15.62
CA THR A 97 15.82 -3.50 17.04
C THR A 97 15.72 -2.21 17.85
N ALA A 98 15.94 -1.07 17.21
CA ALA A 98 15.82 0.25 17.83
C ALA A 98 14.34 0.65 18.06
N ASN A 99 13.45 0.29 17.12
CA ASN A 99 12.03 0.55 17.22
C ASN A 99 11.23 -0.63 16.67
N LYS A 100 10.63 -1.41 17.57
CA LYS A 100 9.85 -2.62 17.22
C LYS A 100 8.57 -2.31 16.44
N ASN A 101 8.18 -1.04 16.31
CA ASN A 101 7.09 -0.62 15.44
C ASN A 101 7.52 -0.46 13.98
N ASP A 102 8.82 -0.45 13.70
CA ASP A 102 9.36 -0.35 12.34
C ASP A 102 9.64 -1.75 11.79
N VAL A 103 8.79 -2.14 10.83
CA VAL A 103 8.86 -3.42 10.14
C VAL A 103 9.05 -3.16 8.66
N VAL A 104 10.05 -3.77 8.04
CA VAL A 104 10.37 -3.62 6.63
C VAL A 104 10.11 -4.96 5.93
N LEU A 105 9.20 -4.97 4.96
CA LEU A 105 9.02 -6.10 4.06
C LEU A 105 9.75 -5.74 2.77
N PHE A 106 10.63 -6.60 2.29
CA PHE A 106 11.32 -6.34 1.03
C PHE A 106 11.19 -7.49 0.05
N VAL A 107 11.20 -7.15 -1.24
CA VAL A 107 11.23 -8.09 -2.35
C VAL A 107 12.34 -7.67 -3.29
N VAL A 108 13.27 -8.58 -3.57
CA VAL A 108 14.36 -8.42 -4.54
C VAL A 108 14.10 -9.37 -5.69
N ASN A 109 14.14 -8.85 -6.91
CA ASN A 109 14.23 -9.65 -8.12
C ASN A 109 15.70 -9.74 -8.53
N GLU A 110 16.34 -10.87 -8.28
CA GLU A 110 17.76 -11.10 -8.59
C GLU A 110 18.05 -11.14 -10.10
N ALA A 111 17.03 -11.29 -10.96
CA ALA A 111 17.22 -11.22 -12.42
C ALA A 111 17.41 -9.79 -12.92
N THR A 112 16.71 -8.82 -12.33
CA THR A 112 16.82 -7.39 -12.71
C THR A 112 17.61 -6.57 -11.71
N ASN A 113 17.93 -7.15 -10.55
CA ASN A 113 18.48 -6.46 -9.38
C ASN A 113 17.60 -5.28 -8.92
N ASP A 114 16.29 -5.38 -9.15
CA ASP A 114 15.32 -4.43 -8.63
C ASP A 114 14.86 -4.86 -7.24
N GLN A 115 14.71 -3.90 -6.35
CA GLN A 115 14.21 -4.13 -5.01
C GLN A 115 13.06 -3.18 -4.71
N THR A 116 12.06 -3.69 -4.00
CA THR A 116 11.01 -2.86 -3.39
C THR A 116 10.97 -3.13 -1.89
N LEU A 117 10.94 -2.08 -1.10
CA LEU A 117 10.85 -2.12 0.35
C LEU A 117 9.58 -1.41 0.81
N TYR A 118 8.85 -2.05 1.71
CA TYR A 118 7.63 -1.56 2.32
C TYR A 118 7.87 -1.35 3.81
N LEU A 119 7.87 -0.11 4.27
CA LEU A 119 7.86 0.18 5.70
C LEU A 119 6.44 0.10 6.21
N ALA A 120 6.20 -0.79 7.17
CA ALA A 120 4.94 -0.97 7.86
C ALA A 120 5.06 -0.73 9.37
N SER A 121 3.92 -0.51 10.03
CA SER A 121 3.84 -0.58 11.49
C SER A 121 3.83 -2.04 11.98
N ARG A 122 4.05 -2.25 13.28
CA ARG A 122 3.85 -3.55 13.95
C ARG A 122 2.43 -4.09 13.84
N GLU A 123 1.46 -3.22 13.53
CA GLU A 123 0.06 -3.59 13.29
C GLU A 123 -0.24 -3.91 11.82
N GLY A 124 0.75 -3.74 10.93
CA GLY A 124 0.63 -4.08 9.51
C GLY A 124 0.05 -2.95 8.66
N MET A 125 0.17 -1.70 9.10
CA MET A 125 -0.21 -0.53 8.31
C MET A 125 0.98 -0.04 7.48
N LEU A 126 0.82 0.01 6.15
CA LEU A 126 1.83 0.55 5.24
C LEU A 126 2.05 2.06 5.46
N ARG A 127 3.30 2.45 5.69
CA ARG A 127 3.72 3.84 5.95
C ARG A 127 4.57 4.44 4.83
N LYS A 128 5.44 3.66 4.19
CA LYS A 128 6.34 4.14 3.13
C LYS A 128 6.68 3.02 2.15
N VAL A 129 6.97 3.41 0.90
CA VAL A 129 7.46 2.52 -0.15
C VAL A 129 8.76 3.11 -0.69
N VAL A 130 9.80 2.28 -0.79
CA VAL A 130 11.07 2.61 -1.39
C VAL A 130 11.32 1.61 -2.51
N THR A 131 11.75 2.09 -3.68
CA THR A 131 12.20 1.23 -4.78
C THR A 131 13.66 1.49 -5.03
N VAL A 132 14.44 0.43 -5.22
CA VAL A 132 15.83 0.50 -5.65
C VAL A 132 15.91 -0.10 -7.04
N LYS A 133 16.40 0.68 -7.99
CA LYS A 133 16.64 0.23 -9.36
C LYS A 133 18.07 0.56 -9.73
N ALA A 134 18.82 -0.45 -10.21
CA ALA A 134 20.24 -0.30 -10.53
C ALA A 134 21.06 0.37 -9.41
N GLY A 135 20.75 0.05 -8.15
CA GLY A 135 21.42 0.61 -6.96
C GLY A 135 20.94 2.01 -6.52
N VAL A 136 20.04 2.65 -7.26
CA VAL A 136 19.48 3.96 -6.89
C VAL A 136 18.15 3.79 -6.18
N GLY A 137 18.10 4.18 -4.90
CA GLY A 137 16.91 4.10 -4.05
C GLY A 137 16.08 5.38 -4.06
N GLU A 138 14.77 5.27 -4.26
CA GLU A 138 13.84 6.39 -4.28
C GLU A 138 12.61 6.12 -3.41
N VAL A 139 12.18 7.14 -2.64
CA VAL A 139 10.91 7.11 -1.93
C VAL A 139 9.78 7.41 -2.92
N ARG A 140 8.80 6.52 -3.02
CA ARG A 140 7.65 6.70 -3.92
C ARG A 140 6.39 7.05 -3.15
N ARG A 141 5.50 7.81 -3.80
CA ARG A 141 4.15 8.02 -3.32
C ARG A 141 3.39 6.70 -3.38
N ILE A 142 2.77 6.31 -2.26
CA ILE A 142 2.02 5.06 -2.16
C ILE A 142 0.83 5.07 -3.13
N THR A 143 0.85 4.15 -4.09
CA THR A 143 -0.23 3.91 -5.05
C THR A 143 -1.17 2.79 -4.58
N GLY A 144 -2.28 2.58 -5.29
CA GLY A 144 -3.15 1.42 -5.06
C GLY A 144 -2.47 0.09 -5.39
N GLU A 145 -1.58 0.07 -6.37
CA GLU A 145 -0.79 -1.12 -6.73
C GLU A 145 0.19 -1.49 -5.62
N ASP A 146 0.87 -0.49 -5.04
CA ASP A 146 1.78 -0.72 -3.92
C ASP A 146 1.05 -1.32 -2.71
N ARG A 147 -0.17 -0.87 -2.44
CA ARG A 147 -1.00 -1.45 -1.36
C ARG A 147 -1.35 -2.90 -1.64
N LYS A 148 -1.75 -3.24 -2.87
CA LYS A 148 -2.06 -4.62 -3.25
C LYS A 148 -0.83 -5.52 -3.15
N ALA A 149 0.32 -5.04 -3.64
CA ALA A 149 1.59 -5.76 -3.55
C ALA A 149 2.04 -5.94 -2.10
N PHE A 150 1.94 -4.89 -1.28
CA PHE A 150 2.21 -4.97 0.15
C PHE A 150 1.30 -5.97 0.86
N GLU A 151 -0.01 -5.98 0.57
CA GLU A 151 -0.93 -6.94 1.20
C GLU A 151 -0.57 -8.38 0.82
N LYS A 152 -0.19 -8.64 -0.44
CA LYS A 152 0.30 -9.95 -0.87
C LYS A 152 1.55 -10.37 -0.09
N GLU A 153 2.53 -9.47 0.03
CA GLU A 153 3.77 -9.74 0.75
C GLU A 153 3.52 -9.94 2.26
N LYS A 154 2.64 -9.13 2.83
CA LYS A 154 2.23 -9.26 4.23
C LYS A 154 1.60 -10.63 4.48
N GLN A 155 0.64 -11.06 3.66
CA GLN A 155 0.02 -12.38 3.83
C GLN A 155 1.04 -13.51 3.70
N PHE A 156 1.94 -13.44 2.71
CA PHE A 156 3.03 -14.41 2.54
C PHE A 156 3.85 -14.62 3.83
N TRP A 157 4.16 -13.54 4.55
CA TRP A 157 4.89 -13.60 5.81
C TRP A 157 4.02 -14.02 6.99
N LEU A 158 2.79 -13.53 7.08
CA LEU A 158 1.87 -13.90 8.15
C LEU A 158 1.57 -15.40 8.13
N ASP A 159 1.44 -16.02 6.96
CA ASP A 159 1.18 -17.45 6.85
C ASP A 159 2.37 -18.31 7.32
N ARG A 160 3.59 -17.78 7.24
CA ARG A 160 4.82 -18.47 7.70
C ARG A 160 5.15 -18.21 9.15
N LEU A 161 4.96 -16.97 9.61
CA LEU A 161 5.41 -16.53 10.93
C LEU A 161 4.30 -16.57 11.98
N ALA A 162 3.03 -16.49 11.56
CA ALA A 162 1.87 -16.50 12.43
C ALA A 162 0.67 -17.20 11.74
N PRO A 163 0.77 -18.51 11.43
CA PRO A 163 -0.29 -19.25 10.74
C PRO A 163 -1.61 -19.24 11.54
N VAL A 164 -2.74 -19.40 10.83
CA VAL A 164 -4.06 -19.52 11.45
C VAL A 164 -4.30 -20.99 11.84
N GLY A 165 -4.08 -21.32 13.11
CA GLY A 165 -4.19 -22.69 13.63
C GLY A 165 -2.91 -23.13 14.36
N ALA A 166 -3.03 -24.04 15.33
CA ALA A 166 -1.88 -24.57 16.08
C ALA A 166 -0.94 -25.37 15.15
N PRO A 167 0.38 -25.42 15.46
CA PRO A 167 1.38 -26.14 14.66
C PRO A 167 1.05 -27.62 14.48
#